data_AF-A0A929K621-F1
#
_entry.id   AF-A0A929K621-F1
#
_cell.length_a   1.000
_cell.length_b   1.000
_cell.length_c   1.000
_cell.angle_alpha   90.00
_cell.angle_beta   90.00
_cell.angle_gamma   90.00
#
_symmetry.space_group_name_H-M   'P 1'
#
loop_
_entity.id
_entity.type
_entity.pdbx_description
1 polymer ?
#
loop_
_entity_poly.entity_id
_entity_poly.type
_entity_poly.pdbx_seq_one_letter_code
_entity_poly.pdbx_strand_id
1 'polypeptide(L)' 'MEDVKCNFCGLTIDEVDHMVAGPDVHICNGCIELCTEIWEEFKKEKSGVYLEEEEEG' A
#
# COMPACT_ATOMS: atom_id res chain seq x y z
N MET A 1 -12.59 -14.20 19.80
CA MET A 1 -11.49 -14.18 18.82
C MET A 1 -11.49 -12.77 18.29
N GLU A 2 -10.38 -12.06 18.40
CA GLU A 2 -10.30 -10.69 17.86
C GLU A 2 -10.09 -10.83 16.36
N ASP A 3 -10.99 -10.24 15.56
CA ASP A 3 -10.91 -10.36 14.10
C ASP A 3 -9.71 -9.56 13.59
N VAL A 4 -8.82 -10.22 12.84
CA VAL A 4 -7.69 -9.55 12.20
C VAL A 4 -8.23 -8.63 11.11
N LYS A 5 -8.05 -7.33 11.30
CA LYS A 5 -8.54 -6.28 10.40
C LYS A 5 -7.39 -5.51 9.78
N CYS A 6 -7.55 -5.15 8.51
CA CYS A 6 -6.69 -4.19 7.84
C CYS A 6 -6.78 -2.85 8.59
N ASN A 7 -5.63 -2.30 8.99
CA ASN A 7 -5.57 -1.02 9.70
C ASN A 7 -6.00 0.18 8.84
N PHE A 8 -6.07 0.02 7.52
CA PHE A 8 -6.36 1.10 6.58
C PHE A 8 -7.83 1.14 6.16
N CYS A 9 -8.41 0.00 5.75
CA CYS A 9 -9.82 -0.07 5.31
C CYS A 9 -10.77 -0.65 6.35
N GLY A 10 -10.27 -1.28 7.41
CA GLY A 10 -11.07 -1.89 8.47
C GLY A 10 -11.71 -3.24 8.13
N LEU A 11 -11.53 -3.73 6.90
CA LEU A 11 -12.02 -5.05 6.46
C LEU A 11 -11.26 -6.18 7.16
N THR A 12 -11.97 -7.25 7.43
CA THR A 12 -11.42 -8.49 8.01
C THR A 12 -10.65 -9.30 6.96
N ILE A 13 -9.87 -10.28 7.42
CA ILE A 13 -9.12 -11.20 6.53
C ILE A 13 -10.03 -12.01 5.59
N ASP A 14 -11.28 -12.27 5.98
CA ASP A 14 -12.25 -13.01 5.15
C ASP A 14 -12.92 -12.13 4.08
N GLU A 15 -12.86 -10.81 4.25
CA GLU A 15 -13.46 -9.83 3.33
C GLU A 15 -12.48 -9.34 2.25
N VAL A 16 -11.20 -9.76 2.33
CA VAL A 16 -10.15 -9.38 1.38
C VAL A 16 -9.49 -10.61 0.79
N ASP A 17 -8.92 -10.48 -0.41
CA ASP A 17 -8.27 -11.59 -1.10
C ASP A 17 -6.96 -12.01 -0.41
N HIS A 18 -6.15 -11.02 0.00
CA HIS A 18 -4.89 -11.27 0.69
C HIS A 18 -4.63 -10.23 1.80
N MET A 19 -3.98 -10.67 2.87
CA MET A 19 -3.56 -9.80 3.98
C MET A 19 -2.13 -10.11 4.44
N VAL A 20 -1.33 -9.05 4.57
CA VAL A 20 -0.01 -9.09 5.21
C VAL A 20 -0.20 -8.71 6.67
N ALA A 21 0.13 -9.63 7.58
CA ALA A 21 0.01 -9.43 9.01
C ALA A 21 1.41 -9.36 9.68
N GLY A 22 1.72 -8.19 10.25
CA GLY A 22 2.83 -8.01 11.19
C GLY A 22 2.35 -8.09 12.65
N PRO A 23 3.27 -7.96 13.63
CA PRO A 23 2.91 -8.06 15.06
C PRO A 23 1.87 -7.02 15.52
N ASP A 24 1.93 -5.79 15.00
CA ASP A 24 1.10 -4.66 15.44
C ASP A 24 0.29 -4.00 14.30
N VAL A 25 0.48 -4.47 13.05
CA VAL A 25 -0.12 -3.84 11.87
C VAL A 25 -0.45 -4.88 10.81
N HIS A 26 -1.61 -4.71 10.18
CA HIS A 26 -2.10 -5.53 9.10
C HIS A 26 -2.54 -4.64 7.93
N ILE A 27 -2.19 -5.05 6.72
CA ILE A 27 -2.56 -4.36 5.49
C ILE A 27 -3.03 -5.37 4.44
N CYS A 28 -4.16 -5.08 3.78
CA CYS A 28 -4.66 -5.93 2.69
C CYS A 28 -4.08 -5.52 1.33
N ASN A 29 -4.14 -6.43 0.36
CA ASN A 29 -3.65 -6.19 -1.00
C ASN A 29 -4.27 -4.94 -1.65
N GLY A 30 -5.58 -4.73 -1.52
CA GLY A 30 -6.24 -3.56 -2.09
C GLY A 30 -5.74 -2.23 -1.52
N CYS A 31 -5.37 -2.18 -0.24
CA CYS A 31 -4.77 -0.99 0.34
C CYS A 31 -3.32 -0.78 -0.13
N ILE A 32 -2.56 -1.86 -0.39
CA ILE A 32 -1.21 -1.77 -0.96
C ILE A 32 -1.29 -1.20 -2.39
N GLU A 33 -2.18 -1.72 -3.22
CA GLU A 33 -2.40 -1.24 -4.59
C GLU A 33 -2.79 0.24 -4.59
N LEU A 34 -3.79 0.62 -3.79
CA LEU A 34 -4.21 2.03 -3.67
C LEU A 34 -3.07 2.95 -3.20
N CYS A 35 -2.29 2.53 -2.20
CA CYS A 35 -1.13 3.32 -1.75
C CYS A 35 -0.07 3.45 -2.85
N THR A 36 0.11 2.41 -3.65
CA THR A 36 1.08 2.39 -4.76
C THR A 36 0.63 3.32 -5.88
N GLU A 37 -0.65 3.27 -6.27
CA GLU A 37 -1.22 4.17 -7.28
C GLU A 37 -1.07 5.64 -6.86
N ILE A 38 -1.46 5.96 -5.62
CA ILE A 38 -1.31 7.31 -5.05
C ILE A 38 0.17 7.74 -5.07
N TRP A 39 1.08 6.84 -4.70
CA TRP A 39 2.52 7.11 -4.71
C TRP A 39 3.07 7.36 -6.13
N GLU A 40 2.62 6.60 -7.11
CA GLU A 40 2.98 6.78 -8.51
C GLU A 40 2.42 8.07 -9.11
N GLU A 41 1.19 8.44 -8.77
CA GLU A 41 0.61 9.73 -9.14
C GLU A 41 1.41 10.88 -8.51
N PHE A 42 1.76 10.78 -7.23
CA PHE A 42 2.63 11.75 -6.58
C PHE A 42 4.00 11.86 -7.26
N LYS A 43 4.59 10.74 -7.71
CA LYS A 43 5.84 10.75 -8.48
C LYS A 43 5.69 11.48 -9.83
N LYS A 44 4.55 11.32 -10.50
CA LYS A 44 4.26 11.96 -11.81
C LYS A 44 3.97 13.46 -11.67
N GLU A 45 3.28 13.87 -10.60
CA GLU A 45 2.94 15.28 -10.35
C GLU A 45 4.10 16.08 -9.74
N LYS A 46 5.05 15.41 -9.05
CA LYS A 46 6.29 16.03 -8.58
C LYS A 46 7.38 16.03 -9.63
N SER A 47 7.23 16.91 -10.62
CA SER A 47 8.36 17.55 -11.31
C SER A 47 9.13 18.51 -10.36
N GLY A 48 9.35 18.11 -9.11
CA GLY A 48 9.97 18.92 -8.07
C GLY A 48 10.00 18.18 -6.74
N VAL A 49 11.22 17.84 -6.30
CA VAL A 49 11.64 17.22 -5.03
C VAL A 49 12.00 15.72 -5.12
N TYR A 50 13.23 15.49 -5.67
CA TYR A 50 14.22 14.38 -5.63
C TYR A 50 13.84 12.97 -6.14
N LEU A 51 14.66 12.19 -6.86
CA LEU A 51 15.75 12.32 -7.85
C LEU A 51 15.86 10.91 -8.52
N GLU A 52 16.44 10.90 -9.71
CA GLU A 52 16.71 9.81 -10.68
C GLU A 52 17.08 8.41 -10.14
N GLU A 53 16.59 7.38 -10.84
CA GLU A 53 17.49 6.33 -11.36
C GLU A 53 17.24 6.23 -12.87
N GLU A 54 18.09 6.91 -13.63
CA GLU A 54 18.35 6.54 -15.02
C GLU A 54 19.08 5.19 -14.98
N GLU A 55 18.41 4.10 -15.36
CA GLU A 55 19.13 2.97 -15.94
C GLU A 55 19.19 3.20 -17.45
N GLU A 56 20.26 3.86 -17.88
CA GLU A 56 20.71 3.86 -19.27
C GLU A 56 20.98 2.40 -19.70
N GLY A 57 20.41 2.01 -20.85
CA GLY A 57 20.86 0.88 -21.66
C GLY A 57 21.61 1.37 -22.88
#